data_AF-A0A2G6GPD1-F1
#
_entry.id   AF-A0A2G6GPD1-F1
#
_cell.length_a   1.000
_cell.length_b   1.000
_cell.length_c   1.000
_cell.angle_alpha   90.00
_cell.angle_beta   90.00
_cell.angle_gamma   90.00
#
_symmetry.space_group_name_H-M   'P 1'
#
loop_
_entity.id
_entity.type
_entity.pdbx_description
1 polymer ?
#
loop_
_entity_poly.entity_id
_entity_poly.type
_entity_poly.pdbx_seq_one_letter_code
_entity_poly.pdbx_strand_id
1 'polypeptide(L)'
;MIPCGNKVSISQKISSSEEKKRLKQLLESIRPRNYGIIVRTVAEGKTASVLDKELRGLVKKFENSLQDLSGSKTPKLVLSEINRTAVIVRDILDSSVEGIYVNDRETYYDIKDYVQGIAPEMEKIIKQEKGDVPIFEKYDVSSQLKKGFGRTVSFGKQGYLVIEHTEACHVIDVNSGNRNKSADQATNALTTNMAAAEEIARQLRLRDMGGIIIVDFIDMSNGEHRKTVY
;
A
#
# COMPACT_ATOMS: atom_id res chain seq x y z
N MET A 1 1.03 2.04 -17.83
CA MET A 1 1.69 2.27 -19.14
C MET A 1 2.93 3.13 -18.89
N ILE A 2 4.01 2.90 -19.64
CA ILE A 2 5.26 3.67 -19.59
C ILE A 2 5.49 4.28 -20.99
N PRO A 3 5.47 5.62 -21.15
CA PRO A 3 5.83 6.26 -22.41
C PRO A 3 7.28 5.96 -22.82
N CYS A 4 7.54 5.89 -24.12
CA CYS A 4 8.86 5.59 -24.70
C CYS A 4 9.43 4.21 -24.26
N GLY A 5 8.59 3.32 -23.73
CA GLY A 5 8.96 1.96 -23.36
C GLY A 5 8.68 0.95 -24.47
N ASN A 6 9.29 -0.24 -24.40
CA ASN A 6 9.06 -1.31 -25.38
C ASN A 6 8.79 -2.70 -24.80
N LYS A 7 8.60 -2.81 -23.47
CA LYS A 7 8.45 -4.10 -22.77
C LYS A 7 7.12 -4.21 -22.05
N VAL A 8 6.66 -5.45 -21.89
CA VAL A 8 5.58 -5.84 -20.99
C VAL A 8 6.20 -6.55 -19.78
N SER A 9 5.98 -6.00 -18.59
CA SER A 9 6.44 -6.54 -17.31
C SER A 9 5.25 -6.90 -16.44
N ILE A 10 5.30 -8.02 -15.73
CA ILE A 10 4.18 -8.50 -14.90
C ILE A 10 4.55 -8.47 -13.42
N SER A 11 3.59 -8.09 -12.58
CA SER A 11 3.71 -8.12 -11.12
C SER A 11 4.19 -9.48 -10.62
N GLN A 12 5.17 -9.46 -9.73
CA GLN A 12 5.67 -10.67 -9.08
C GLN A 12 4.65 -11.26 -8.09
N LYS A 13 3.67 -10.46 -7.65
CA LYS A 13 2.60 -10.90 -6.74
C LYS A 13 1.56 -11.81 -7.39
N ILE A 14 1.52 -11.89 -8.72
CA ILE A 14 0.68 -12.89 -9.41
C ILE A 14 1.40 -14.23 -9.27
N SER A 15 0.76 -15.24 -8.70
CA SER A 15 1.41 -16.53 -8.43
C SER A 15 1.28 -17.50 -9.60
N SER A 16 0.15 -17.49 -10.31
CA SER A 16 -0.08 -18.41 -11.44
C SER A 16 0.83 -18.08 -12.62
N SER A 17 1.58 -19.10 -13.07
CA SER A 17 2.45 -19.01 -14.25
C SER A 17 1.62 -18.93 -15.54
N GLU A 18 0.51 -19.66 -15.58
CA GLU A 18 -0.45 -19.67 -16.68
C GLU A 18 -1.03 -18.28 -16.88
N GLU A 19 -1.44 -17.64 -15.80
CA GLU A 19 -2.01 -16.30 -15.84
C GLU A 19 -0.98 -15.25 -16.27
N LYS A 20 0.26 -15.34 -15.76
CA LYS A 20 1.35 -14.50 -16.25
C LYS A 20 1.53 -14.64 -17.76
N LYS A 21 1.55 -15.86 -18.27
CA LYS A 21 1.71 -16.12 -19.70
C LYS A 21 0.54 -15.55 -20.51
N ARG A 22 -0.70 -15.77 -20.05
CA ARG A 22 -1.93 -15.24 -20.68
C ARG A 22 -1.90 -13.72 -20.76
N LEU A 23 -1.67 -13.04 -19.63
CA LEU A 23 -1.63 -11.59 -19.55
C LEU A 23 -0.50 -11.01 -20.41
N LYS A 24 0.68 -11.66 -20.43
CA LYS A 24 1.81 -11.22 -21.26
C LYS A 24 1.44 -11.24 -22.75
N GLN A 25 0.96 -12.39 -23.24
CA GLN A 25 0.62 -12.56 -24.65
C GLN A 25 -0.50 -11.62 -25.09
N LEU A 26 -1.52 -11.47 -24.25
CA LEU A 26 -2.66 -10.58 -24.49
C LEU A 26 -2.22 -9.12 -24.55
N LEU A 27 -1.38 -8.67 -23.62
CA LEU A 27 -0.94 -7.28 -23.60
C LEU A 27 0.12 -6.99 -24.67
N GLU A 28 0.95 -7.96 -25.04
CA GLU A 28 1.86 -7.83 -26.17
C GLU A 28 1.12 -7.64 -27.51
N SER A 29 -0.06 -8.26 -27.69
CA SER A 29 -0.82 -8.14 -28.93
C SER A 29 -1.57 -6.81 -29.09
N ILE A 30 -2.00 -6.19 -27.99
CA ILE A 30 -2.76 -4.92 -28.01
C ILE A 30 -1.89 -3.68 -27.76
N ARG A 31 -0.61 -3.86 -27.39
CA ARG A 31 0.29 -2.77 -27.05
C ARG A 31 0.64 -1.89 -28.25
N PRO A 32 0.42 -0.56 -28.17
CA PRO A 32 0.88 0.36 -29.20
C PRO A 32 2.41 0.47 -29.23
N ARG A 33 2.97 0.81 -30.40
CA ARG A 33 4.41 1.04 -30.56
C ARG A 33 4.87 2.17 -29.63
N ASN A 34 6.11 2.09 -29.12
CA ASN A 34 6.73 3.07 -28.22
C ASN A 34 6.10 3.20 -26.82
N TYR A 35 5.21 2.28 -26.42
CA TYR A 35 4.70 2.23 -25.06
C TYR A 35 5.05 0.91 -24.36
N GLY A 36 5.56 1.01 -23.14
CA GLY A 36 5.74 -0.12 -22.23
C GLY A 36 4.50 -0.33 -21.34
N ILE A 37 4.36 -1.54 -20.80
CA ILE A 37 3.24 -1.90 -19.93
C ILE A 37 3.78 -2.60 -18.68
N ILE A 38 3.32 -2.17 -17.51
CA ILE A 38 3.49 -2.91 -16.25
C ILE A 38 2.13 -3.41 -15.82
N VAL A 39 1.99 -4.72 -15.72
CA VAL A 39 0.76 -5.41 -15.31
C VAL A 39 0.75 -5.53 -13.80
N ARG A 40 -0.24 -4.90 -13.15
CA ARG A 40 -0.45 -4.96 -11.70
C ARG A 40 -1.29 -6.19 -11.33
N THR A 41 -1.27 -6.58 -10.05
CA THR A 41 -2.02 -7.74 -9.53
C THR A 41 -3.52 -7.66 -9.82
N VAL A 42 -4.10 -6.45 -9.80
CA VAL A 42 -5.53 -6.20 -10.09
C VAL A 42 -5.95 -6.58 -11.52
N ALA A 43 -4.99 -6.78 -12.44
CA ALA A 43 -5.27 -7.23 -13.80
C ALA A 43 -5.54 -8.74 -13.89
N GLU A 44 -5.29 -9.51 -12.83
CA GLU A 44 -5.55 -10.95 -12.77
C GLU A 44 -7.02 -11.27 -13.05
N GLY A 45 -7.27 -12.22 -13.95
CA GLY A 45 -8.60 -12.63 -14.37
C GLY A 45 -9.37 -11.63 -15.25
N LYS A 46 -8.83 -10.42 -15.49
CA LYS A 46 -9.50 -9.43 -16.36
C LYS A 46 -9.44 -9.86 -17.83
N THR A 47 -10.48 -9.50 -18.58
CA THR A 47 -10.64 -9.86 -19.99
C THR A 47 -9.85 -8.93 -20.91
N ALA A 48 -9.60 -9.37 -22.15
CA ALA A 48 -8.87 -8.58 -23.15
C ALA A 48 -9.50 -7.21 -23.42
N SER A 49 -10.83 -7.16 -23.49
CA SER A 49 -11.59 -5.92 -23.73
C SER A 49 -11.38 -4.89 -22.63
N VAL A 50 -11.39 -5.33 -21.36
CA VAL A 50 -11.17 -4.44 -20.22
C VAL A 50 -9.75 -3.86 -20.25
N LEU A 51 -8.76 -4.73 -20.49
CA LEU A 51 -7.35 -4.33 -20.53
C LEU A 51 -7.02 -3.42 -21.74
N ASP A 52 -7.62 -3.68 -22.91
CA ASP A 52 -7.47 -2.82 -24.10
C ASP A 52 -8.07 -1.43 -23.86
N LYS A 53 -9.28 -1.37 -23.29
CA LYS A 53 -9.95 -0.12 -22.95
C LYS A 53 -9.10 0.71 -21.97
N GLU A 54 -8.58 0.09 -20.91
CA GLU A 54 -7.72 0.75 -19.93
C GLU A 54 -6.43 1.27 -20.58
N LEU A 55 -5.75 0.44 -21.38
CA LEU A 55 -4.52 0.81 -22.06
C LEU A 55 -4.72 1.98 -23.01
N ARG A 56 -5.78 1.96 -23.83
CA ARG A 56 -6.12 3.07 -24.72
C ARG A 56 -6.44 4.34 -23.96
N GLY A 57 -7.14 4.23 -22.82
CA GLY A 57 -7.40 5.35 -21.92
C GLY A 57 -6.12 6.01 -21.43
N LEU A 58 -5.14 5.21 -20.98
CA LEU A 58 -3.83 5.70 -20.53
C LEU A 58 -3.02 6.35 -21.65
N VAL A 59 -3.01 5.76 -22.85
CA VAL A 59 -2.32 6.32 -24.03
C VAL A 59 -2.94 7.65 -24.43
N LYS A 60 -4.26 7.70 -24.58
CA LYS A 60 -4.98 8.94 -24.92
C LYS A 60 -4.72 10.04 -23.88
N LYS A 61 -4.74 9.71 -22.59
CA LYS A 61 -4.45 10.67 -21.52
C LYS A 61 -3.05 11.28 -21.67
N PHE A 62 -2.05 10.45 -21.96
CA PHE A 62 -0.68 10.91 -22.16
C PHE A 62 -0.53 11.74 -23.44
N GLU A 63 -1.07 11.28 -24.57
CA GLU A 63 -0.98 12.02 -25.84
C GLU A 63 -1.69 13.37 -25.76
N ASN A 64 -2.84 13.44 -25.10
CA ASN A 64 -3.53 14.70 -24.84
C ASN A 64 -2.69 15.66 -23.99
N SER A 65 -1.99 15.16 -22.95
CA SER A 65 -1.11 16.02 -22.14
C SER A 65 0.05 16.61 -22.95
N LEU A 66 0.47 15.95 -24.03
CA LEU A 66 1.53 16.47 -24.91
C LEU A 66 1.01 17.50 -25.92
N GLN A 67 -0.26 17.42 -26.34
CA GLN A 67 -0.83 18.39 -27.28
C GLN A 67 -0.81 19.82 -26.71
N ASP A 68 -0.99 19.94 -25.39
CA ASP A 68 -1.02 21.21 -24.67
C ASP A 68 0.35 21.89 -24.51
N LEU A 69 1.42 21.27 -25.02
CA LEU A 69 2.79 21.79 -24.98
C LEU A 69 3.10 22.75 -26.13
N SER A 70 2.62 22.45 -27.34
CA SER A 70 2.98 23.20 -28.55
C SER A 70 2.41 24.62 -28.50
N GLY A 71 3.29 25.63 -28.53
CA GLY A 71 2.89 27.05 -28.49
C GLY A 71 2.53 27.59 -27.11
N SER A 72 2.69 26.81 -26.03
CA SER A 72 2.42 27.27 -24.67
C SER A 72 3.56 28.12 -24.11
N LYS A 73 3.21 29.15 -23.31
CA LYS A 73 4.21 29.94 -22.55
C LYS A 73 4.81 29.08 -21.43
N THR A 74 6.12 29.06 -21.32
CA THR A 74 6.87 28.30 -20.32
C THR A 74 7.24 29.17 -19.10
N PRO A 75 7.32 28.60 -17.88
CA PRO A 75 7.01 27.21 -17.50
C PRO A 75 5.50 26.95 -17.32
N LYS A 76 5.03 25.76 -17.72
CA LYS A 76 3.61 25.34 -17.61
C LYS A 76 3.53 23.92 -17.03
N LEU A 77 2.55 23.69 -16.15
CA LEU A 77 2.17 22.36 -15.69
C LEU A 77 1.54 21.57 -16.84
N VAL A 78 2.14 20.44 -17.20
CA VAL A 78 1.73 19.58 -18.34
C VAL A 78 0.80 18.46 -17.88
N LEU A 79 1.21 17.80 -16.80
CA LEU A 79 0.48 16.73 -16.16
C LEU A 79 0.85 16.77 -14.68
N SER A 80 -0.13 16.96 -13.81
CA SER A 80 0.03 16.71 -12.38
C SER A 80 -0.27 15.25 -12.08
N GLU A 81 0.29 14.74 -10.99
CA GLU A 81 -0.25 13.52 -10.42
C GLU A 81 -1.73 13.69 -10.07
N ILE A 82 -2.42 12.55 -10.05
CA ILE A 82 -3.77 12.48 -9.52
C ILE A 82 -3.72 12.91 -8.05
N ASN A 83 -4.79 13.54 -7.56
CA ASN A 83 -5.00 13.84 -6.14
C ASN A 83 -4.48 12.68 -5.26
N ARG A 84 -3.68 12.97 -4.22
CA ARG A 84 -3.06 11.96 -3.33
C ARG A 84 -4.08 10.91 -2.87
N THR A 85 -5.33 11.32 -2.67
CA THR A 85 -6.42 10.43 -2.29
C THR A 85 -6.66 9.32 -3.30
N ALA A 86 -6.65 9.62 -4.60
CA ALA A 86 -6.86 8.60 -5.63
C ALA A 86 -5.59 7.73 -5.86
N VAL A 87 -4.39 8.23 -5.53
CA VAL A 87 -3.18 7.38 -5.43
C VAL A 87 -3.34 6.35 -4.32
N ILE A 88 -3.77 6.79 -3.13
CA ILE A 88 -4.03 5.90 -1.99
C ILE A 88 -5.09 4.86 -2.39
N VAL A 89 -6.24 5.30 -2.92
CA VAL A 89 -7.32 4.39 -3.35
C VAL A 89 -6.81 3.38 -4.38
N ARG A 90 -6.08 3.81 -5.41
CA ARG A 90 -5.49 2.90 -6.41
C ARG A 90 -4.62 1.80 -5.79
N ASP A 91 -3.87 2.14 -4.74
CA ASP A 91 -2.86 1.26 -4.17
C ASP A 91 -3.41 0.37 -3.04
N ILE A 92 -4.51 0.76 -2.38
CA ILE A 92 -5.19 -0.04 -1.33
C ILE A 92 -6.44 -0.77 -1.81
N LEU A 93 -7.04 -0.36 -2.93
CA LEU A 93 -8.31 -0.90 -3.39
C LEU A 93 -8.12 -2.31 -3.96
N ASP A 94 -8.63 -3.28 -3.23
CA ASP A 94 -8.79 -4.67 -3.67
C ASP A 94 -10.16 -5.22 -3.20
N SER A 95 -10.45 -6.48 -3.53
CA SER A 95 -11.71 -7.13 -3.19
C SER A 95 -11.95 -7.35 -1.69
N SER A 96 -10.95 -7.16 -0.84
CA SER A 96 -11.09 -7.26 0.61
C SER A 96 -11.63 -5.98 1.25
N VAL A 97 -11.61 -4.86 0.52
CA VAL A 97 -12.10 -3.57 1.02
C VAL A 97 -13.63 -3.56 1.05
N GLU A 98 -14.22 -3.52 2.24
CA GLU A 98 -15.67 -3.52 2.43
C GLU A 98 -16.30 -2.12 2.31
N GLY A 99 -15.53 -1.07 2.57
CA GLY A 99 -16.04 0.30 2.61
C GLY A 99 -14.96 1.37 2.59
N ILE A 100 -15.21 2.44 1.83
CA ILE A 100 -14.41 3.67 1.81
C ILE A 100 -15.31 4.80 2.32
N TYR A 101 -14.95 5.38 3.46
CA TYR A 101 -15.74 6.41 4.12
C TYR A 101 -15.03 7.77 4.00
N VAL A 102 -15.73 8.78 3.49
CA VAL A 102 -15.16 10.10 3.20
C VAL A 102 -16.05 11.19 3.80
N ASN A 103 -15.48 12.03 4.66
CA ASN A 103 -16.20 13.13 5.31
C ASN A 103 -16.07 14.48 4.58
N ASP A 104 -15.18 14.58 3.59
CA ASP A 104 -15.09 15.74 2.71
C ASP A 104 -15.87 15.52 1.41
N ARG A 105 -16.64 16.52 0.98
CA ARG A 105 -17.54 16.41 -0.17
C ARG A 105 -16.78 16.39 -1.50
N GLU A 106 -15.80 17.25 -1.68
CA GLU A 106 -15.02 17.34 -2.91
C GLU A 106 -14.23 16.04 -3.12
N THR A 107 -13.54 15.60 -2.07
CA THR A 107 -12.79 14.34 -2.04
C THR A 107 -13.69 13.12 -2.30
N TYR A 108 -14.92 13.11 -1.81
CA TYR A 108 -15.87 12.02 -2.08
C TYR A 108 -16.14 11.87 -3.59
N TYR A 109 -16.41 12.99 -4.29
CA TYR A 109 -16.66 12.97 -5.73
C TYR A 109 -15.37 12.63 -6.51
N ASP A 110 -14.22 13.15 -6.10
CA ASP A 110 -12.93 12.81 -6.70
C ASP A 110 -12.65 11.30 -6.66
N ILE A 111 -12.83 10.67 -5.49
CA ILE A 111 -12.65 9.22 -5.34
C ILE A 111 -13.69 8.47 -6.16
N LYS A 112 -14.94 8.91 -6.13
CA LYS A 112 -16.04 8.26 -6.85
C LYS A 112 -15.79 8.26 -8.35
N ASP A 113 -15.46 9.40 -8.93
CA ASP A 113 -15.16 9.55 -10.36
C ASP A 113 -13.93 8.71 -10.74
N TYR A 114 -12.91 8.69 -9.88
CA TYR A 114 -11.73 7.85 -10.10
C TYR A 114 -12.08 6.35 -10.12
N VAL A 115 -12.79 5.86 -9.10
CA VAL A 115 -13.17 4.45 -8.98
C VAL A 115 -14.13 4.04 -10.09
N GLN A 116 -15.06 4.90 -10.50
CA GLN A 116 -15.94 4.65 -11.64
C GLN A 116 -15.14 4.46 -12.95
N GLY A 117 -13.99 5.11 -13.08
CA GLY A 117 -13.09 4.94 -14.22
C GLY A 117 -12.32 3.61 -14.23
N ILE A 118 -11.98 3.06 -13.05
CA ILE A 118 -11.09 1.89 -12.92
C ILE A 118 -11.79 0.59 -12.51
N ALA A 119 -12.79 0.65 -11.64
CA ALA A 119 -13.50 -0.46 -11.04
C ALA A 119 -14.94 -0.04 -10.68
N PRO A 120 -15.82 0.15 -11.69
CA PRO A 120 -17.21 0.59 -11.48
C PRO A 120 -17.99 -0.28 -10.48
N GLU A 121 -17.65 -1.57 -10.39
CA GLU A 121 -18.23 -2.52 -9.45
C GLU A 121 -18.01 -2.13 -7.98
N MET A 122 -16.90 -1.44 -7.69
CA MET A 122 -16.52 -0.98 -6.36
C MET A 122 -17.06 0.43 -6.05
N GLU A 123 -17.82 1.07 -6.93
CA GLU A 123 -18.38 2.41 -6.66
C GLU A 123 -19.30 2.40 -5.42
N LYS A 124 -20.04 1.30 -5.22
CA LYS A 124 -21.05 1.17 -4.16
C LYS A 124 -20.47 1.12 -2.75
N ILE A 125 -19.19 0.79 -2.60
CA ILE A 125 -18.54 0.74 -1.28
C ILE A 125 -18.06 2.12 -0.82
N ILE A 126 -18.10 3.14 -1.70
CA ILE A 126 -17.71 4.51 -1.39
C ILE A 126 -18.90 5.25 -0.78
N LYS A 127 -18.77 5.65 0.49
CA LYS A 127 -19.83 6.30 1.28
C LYS A 127 -19.37 7.67 1.74
N GLN A 128 -20.25 8.65 1.56
CA GLN A 128 -20.07 9.97 2.13
C GLN A 128 -20.55 9.97 3.57
N GLU A 129 -19.63 10.26 4.49
CA GLU A 129 -19.95 10.44 5.90
C GLU A 129 -20.47 11.87 6.13
N LYS A 130 -21.69 11.95 6.65
CA LYS A 130 -22.38 13.19 6.98
C LYS A 130 -22.76 13.13 8.45
N GLY A 131 -22.05 13.89 9.27
CA GLY A 131 -22.28 13.95 10.70
C GLY A 131 -21.27 14.87 11.36
N ASP A 132 -21.63 15.38 12.54
CA ASP A 132 -20.78 16.29 13.30
C ASP A 132 -19.69 15.56 14.08
N VAL A 133 -19.85 14.25 14.30
CA VAL A 133 -18.83 13.40 14.95
C VAL A 133 -17.66 13.19 13.98
N PRO A 134 -16.42 13.50 14.39
CA PRO A 134 -15.23 13.26 13.58
C PRO A 134 -15.17 11.80 13.09
N ILE A 135 -14.85 11.61 11.80
CA ILE A 135 -14.86 10.30 11.16
C ILE A 135 -14.00 9.27 11.91
N PHE A 136 -12.82 9.65 12.41
CA PHE A 136 -11.95 8.75 13.16
C PHE A 136 -12.47 8.37 14.54
N GLU A 137 -13.30 9.20 15.16
CA GLU A 137 -13.96 8.85 16.43
C GLU A 137 -15.11 7.89 16.17
N LYS A 138 -15.90 8.12 15.12
CA LYS A 138 -17.01 7.25 14.73
C LYS A 138 -16.57 5.80 14.48
N TYR A 139 -15.38 5.60 13.92
CA TYR A 139 -14.82 4.27 13.61
C TYR A 139 -13.74 3.79 14.59
N ASP A 140 -13.60 4.43 15.76
CA ASP A 140 -12.59 4.12 16.79
C ASP A 140 -11.13 4.04 16.27
N VAL A 141 -10.83 4.81 15.21
CA VAL A 141 -9.48 4.96 14.66
C VAL A 141 -8.66 5.88 15.56
N SER A 142 -9.27 6.91 16.15
CA SER A 142 -8.58 7.88 17.02
C SER A 142 -7.88 7.21 18.22
N SER A 143 -8.54 6.24 18.86
CA SER A 143 -7.96 5.47 19.98
C SER A 143 -6.76 4.64 19.54
N GLN A 144 -6.87 4.01 18.36
CA GLN A 144 -5.80 3.21 17.77
C GLN A 144 -4.60 4.06 17.35
N LEU A 145 -4.84 5.25 16.78
CA LEU A 145 -3.78 6.20 16.43
C LEU A 145 -3.02 6.65 17.68
N LYS A 146 -3.73 7.03 18.75
CA LYS A 146 -3.07 7.45 20.01
C LYS A 146 -2.19 6.34 20.60
N LYS A 147 -2.66 5.09 20.60
CA LYS A 147 -1.87 3.93 21.07
C LYS A 147 -0.72 3.58 20.12
N GLY A 148 -0.95 3.69 18.82
CA GLY A 148 -0.02 3.27 17.78
C GLY A 148 1.13 4.24 17.54
N PHE A 149 0.95 5.54 17.77
CA PHE A 149 1.95 6.58 17.47
C PHE A 149 2.78 7.04 18.69
N GLY A 150 2.50 6.53 19.89
CA GLY A 150 3.31 6.81 21.07
C GLY A 150 4.75 6.27 20.96
N ARG A 151 5.68 6.77 21.78
CA ARG A 151 7.05 6.20 21.86
C ARG A 151 7.04 4.70 22.17
N THR A 152 6.09 4.27 22.98
CA THR A 152 5.88 2.86 23.35
C THR A 152 4.64 2.31 22.65
N VAL A 153 4.78 1.19 21.94
CA VAL A 153 3.69 0.54 21.20
C VAL A 153 3.52 -0.89 21.70
N SER A 154 2.38 -1.21 22.31
CA SER A 154 2.09 -2.58 22.75
C SER A 154 1.51 -3.41 21.60
N PHE A 155 2.02 -4.63 21.43
CA PHE A 155 1.53 -5.64 20.48
C PHE A 155 0.82 -6.80 21.22
N GLY A 156 -0.11 -6.45 22.09
CA GLY A 156 -0.88 -7.43 22.88
C GLY A 156 -0.15 -7.92 24.13
N LYS A 157 -0.48 -9.13 24.60
CA LYS A 157 0.11 -9.71 25.84
C LYS A 157 1.57 -10.19 25.66
N GLN A 158 2.12 -10.09 24.46
CA GLN A 158 3.47 -10.56 24.14
C GLN A 158 4.52 -9.53 24.54
N GLY A 159 4.24 -8.24 24.42
CA GLY A 159 5.23 -7.21 24.70
C GLY A 159 4.88 -5.82 24.21
N TYR A 160 5.92 -4.98 24.17
CA TYR A 160 5.86 -3.65 23.63
C TYR A 160 7.17 -3.26 22.94
N LEU A 161 7.06 -2.41 21.95
CA LEU A 161 8.17 -1.78 21.24
C LEU A 161 8.44 -0.42 21.85
N VAL A 162 9.71 -0.03 21.95
CA VAL A 162 10.11 1.35 22.20
C VAL A 162 10.76 1.88 20.94
N ILE A 163 10.12 2.87 20.30
CA ILE A 163 10.56 3.42 19.02
C ILE A 163 11.16 4.80 19.28
N GLU A 164 12.45 4.96 18.97
CA GLU A 164 13.19 6.21 19.09
C GLU A 164 13.71 6.69 17.74
N HIS A 165 13.75 8.01 17.58
CA HIS A 165 14.30 8.65 16.42
C HIS A 165 15.55 9.42 16.81
N THR A 166 16.63 9.18 16.07
CA THR A 166 17.89 9.90 16.18
C THR A 166 18.16 10.65 14.88
N GLU A 167 19.26 11.40 14.81
CA GLU A 167 19.61 12.22 13.64
C GLU A 167 19.73 11.41 12.33
N ALA A 168 20.31 10.20 12.40
CA ALA A 168 20.63 9.41 11.21
C ALA A 168 19.84 8.09 11.10
N CYS A 169 19.22 7.63 12.20
CA CYS A 169 18.52 6.35 12.22
C CYS A 169 17.34 6.31 13.19
N HIS A 170 16.52 5.29 13.00
CA HIS A 170 15.48 4.87 13.93
C HIS A 170 15.96 3.65 14.72
N VAL A 171 15.76 3.67 16.04
CA VAL A 171 16.10 2.54 16.92
C VAL A 171 14.82 2.00 17.51
N ILE A 172 14.63 0.69 17.42
CA ILE A 172 13.47 -0.02 17.94
C ILE A 172 13.94 -1.09 18.93
N ASP A 173 13.52 -0.96 20.17
CA ASP A 173 13.81 -1.93 21.24
C ASP A 173 12.58 -2.81 21.53
N VAL A 174 12.79 -4.13 21.61
CA VAL A 174 11.72 -5.13 21.78
C VAL A 174 11.71 -5.65 23.22
N ASN A 175 10.65 -5.36 23.96
CA ASN A 175 10.48 -5.81 25.33
C ASN A 175 9.37 -6.86 25.46
N SER A 176 9.64 -7.93 26.19
CA SER A 176 8.61 -8.91 26.56
C SER A 176 7.68 -8.36 27.63
N GLY A 177 6.38 -8.59 27.49
CA GLY A 177 5.38 -8.22 28.49
C GLY A 177 5.38 -9.17 29.69
N ASN A 178 4.49 -8.93 30.65
CA ASN A 178 4.30 -9.81 31.82
C ASN A 178 3.70 -11.17 31.41
N ARG A 179 4.55 -12.10 30.95
CA ARG A 179 4.22 -13.52 30.79
C ARG A 179 4.82 -14.33 31.95
N ASN A 180 4.11 -15.38 32.35
CA ASN A 180 4.55 -16.28 33.42
C ASN A 180 5.88 -16.94 33.05
N LYS A 181 6.87 -16.85 33.96
CA LYS A 181 8.23 -17.44 33.85
C LYS A 181 8.26 -18.98 33.76
N SER A 182 7.10 -19.65 33.73
CA SER A 182 6.98 -21.10 33.77
C SER A 182 7.01 -21.77 32.39
N ALA A 183 6.89 -21.01 31.30
CA ALA A 183 7.07 -21.52 29.94
C ALA A 183 8.54 -21.34 29.51
N ASP A 184 9.03 -22.26 28.67
CA ASP A 184 10.39 -22.26 28.13
C ASP A 184 10.79 -20.86 27.60
N GLN A 185 11.81 -20.28 28.22
CA GLN A 185 12.28 -18.92 27.94
C GLN A 185 12.70 -18.75 26.47
N ALA A 186 13.30 -19.79 25.87
CA ALA A 186 13.73 -19.75 24.47
C ALA A 186 12.54 -19.66 23.50
N THR A 187 11.47 -20.43 23.77
CA THR A 187 10.23 -20.40 23.00
C THR A 187 9.48 -19.06 23.18
N ASN A 188 9.50 -18.50 24.39
CA ASN A 188 8.89 -17.20 24.67
C ASN A 188 9.59 -16.05 23.93
N ALA A 189 10.93 -16.04 23.88
CA ALA A 189 11.70 -15.05 23.14
C ALA A 189 11.38 -15.10 21.64
N LEU A 190 11.37 -16.30 21.04
CA LEU A 190 11.00 -16.48 19.64
C LEU A 190 9.59 -15.95 19.35
N THR A 191 8.61 -16.36 20.15
CA THR A 191 7.21 -15.94 19.97
C THR A 191 7.05 -14.42 20.07
N THR A 192 7.79 -13.79 20.99
CA THR A 192 7.75 -12.34 21.20
C THR A 192 8.40 -11.60 20.03
N ASN A 193 9.57 -12.06 19.57
CA ASN A 193 10.26 -11.46 18.44
C ASN A 193 9.48 -11.60 17.12
N MET A 194 8.80 -12.73 16.88
CA MET A 194 7.92 -12.91 15.73
C MET A 194 6.78 -11.89 15.71
N ALA A 195 6.09 -11.73 16.85
CA ALA A 195 5.02 -10.74 16.97
C ALA A 195 5.55 -9.30 16.88
N ALA A 196 6.73 -9.04 17.44
CA ALA A 196 7.41 -7.76 17.32
C ALA A 196 7.75 -7.44 15.86
N ALA A 197 8.24 -8.41 15.09
CA ALA A 197 8.57 -8.20 13.67
C ALA A 197 7.34 -7.80 12.84
N GLU A 198 6.19 -8.44 13.08
CA GLU A 198 4.92 -8.07 12.44
C GLU A 198 4.48 -6.65 12.81
N GLU A 199 4.54 -6.31 14.10
CA GLU A 199 4.17 -4.97 14.58
C GLU A 199 5.15 -3.90 14.08
N ILE A 200 6.46 -4.18 14.05
CA ILE A 200 7.47 -3.28 13.49
C ILE A 200 7.14 -2.99 12.02
N ALA A 201 6.89 -4.02 11.22
CA ALA A 201 6.54 -3.84 9.82
C ALA A 201 5.27 -2.98 9.65
N ARG A 202 4.28 -3.13 10.55
CA ARG A 202 3.09 -2.28 10.58
C ARG A 202 3.42 -0.84 10.96
N GLN A 203 4.23 -0.61 11.99
CA GLN A 203 4.63 0.72 12.47
C GLN A 203 5.45 1.49 11.45
N LEU A 204 6.38 0.84 10.76
CA LEU A 204 7.16 1.46 9.70
C LEU A 204 6.27 2.05 8.60
N ARG A 205 5.21 1.32 8.21
CA ARG A 205 4.23 1.81 7.23
C ARG A 205 3.36 2.93 7.79
N LEU A 206 2.88 2.80 9.03
CA LEU A 206 1.99 3.79 9.63
C LEU A 206 2.67 5.13 9.92
N ARG A 207 3.94 5.09 10.29
CA ARG A 207 4.75 6.27 10.62
C ARG A 207 5.54 6.81 9.43
N ASP A 208 5.45 6.16 8.27
CA ASP A 208 6.23 6.47 7.07
C ASP A 208 7.74 6.59 7.38
N MET A 209 8.26 5.62 8.16
CA MET A 209 9.66 5.63 8.60
C MET A 209 10.58 5.11 7.50
N GLY A 210 11.52 5.94 7.07
CA GLY A 210 12.55 5.62 6.08
C GLY A 210 13.97 5.76 6.63
N GLY A 211 14.96 5.38 5.83
CA GLY A 211 16.37 5.44 6.22
C GLY A 211 16.84 4.22 7.00
N ILE A 212 17.86 4.39 7.85
CA ILE A 212 18.45 3.28 8.62
C ILE A 212 17.53 2.96 9.80
N ILE A 213 17.13 1.70 9.90
CA ILE A 213 16.31 1.17 11.01
C ILE A 213 17.13 0.09 11.71
N ILE A 214 17.34 0.27 13.01
CA ILE A 214 18.04 -0.66 13.88
C ILE A 214 17.00 -1.27 14.81
N VAL A 215 16.91 -2.60 14.83
CA VAL A 215 15.99 -3.33 15.70
C VAL A 215 16.80 -4.17 16.67
N ASP A 216 16.61 -3.92 17.97
CA ASP A 216 17.17 -4.71 19.07
C ASP A 216 16.13 -5.75 19.50
N PHE A 217 16.27 -6.97 18.97
CA PHE A 217 15.40 -8.09 19.32
C PHE A 217 15.86 -8.76 20.61
N ILE A 218 14.94 -9.40 21.32
CA ILE A 218 15.26 -10.18 22.52
C ILE A 218 16.25 -11.30 22.16
N ASP A 219 17.28 -11.48 22.98
CA ASP A 219 18.30 -12.51 22.80
C ASP A 219 17.70 -13.92 22.62
N MET A 220 18.11 -14.57 21.53
CA MET A 220 17.75 -15.97 21.23
C MET A 220 19.02 -16.81 21.15
N SER A 221 19.15 -17.81 22.02
CA SER A 221 20.31 -18.72 22.06
C SER A 221 20.35 -19.69 20.88
N ASN A 222 19.19 -20.18 20.43
CA ASN A 222 19.06 -21.11 19.31
C ASN A 222 19.26 -20.41 17.95
N GLY A 223 20.18 -20.93 17.13
CA GLY A 223 20.43 -20.41 15.78
C GLY A 223 19.27 -20.57 14.81
N GLU A 224 18.45 -21.61 14.94
CA GLU A 224 17.26 -21.80 14.09
C GLU A 224 16.16 -20.79 14.43
N HIS A 225 16.04 -20.39 15.70
CA HIS A 225 15.11 -19.33 16.10
C HIS A 225 15.52 -17.99 15.49
N ARG A 226 16.83 -17.67 15.48
CA ARG A 226 17.34 -16.47 14.81
C ARG A 226 17.00 -16.45 13.32
N LYS A 227 17.20 -17.56 12.61
CA LYS A 227 16.83 -17.69 11.18
C LYS A 227 15.32 -17.58 10.91
N THR A 228 14.48 -17.84 11.91
CA THR A 228 13.03 -17.75 11.74
C THR A 228 12.55 -16.29 11.81
N VAL A 229 13.24 -15.46 12.58
CA VAL A 229 12.89 -14.03 12.77
C VAL A 229 13.53 -13.13 11.70
N TYR A 230 14.76 -13.43 11.29
CA TYR A 230 15.54 -12.66 10.30
C TYR A 230 15.27 -13.10 8.86
#